data_AF-A0A484PTR3-F1
#
_entry.id   AF-A0A484PTR3-F1
#
_cell.length_a   1.000
_cell.length_b   1.000
_cell.length_c   1.000
_cell.angle_alpha   90.00
_cell.angle_beta   90.00
_cell.angle_gamma   90.00
#
_symmetry.space_group_name_H-M   'P 1'
#
loop_
_entity.id
_entity.type
_entity.pdbx_description
1 polymer ?
#
loop_
_entity_poly.entity_id
_entity_poly.type
_entity_poly.pdbx_seq_one_letter_code
_entity_poly.pdbx_strand_id
1 'polypeptide(L)' 'MTSRIQQFLRDESGVTAIEYGILAAAMAAAVGVIFGSDGAFISALRDKFGAIASDITEAGTDTRSGG' A
#
# COMPACT_ATOMS: atom_id res chain seq x y z
N MET A 1 -16.90 1.74 -46.59
CA MET A 1 -16.04 0.66 -46.03
C MET A 1 -14.69 1.17 -45.55
N THR A 2 -14.00 2.05 -46.29
CA THR A 2 -12.68 2.60 -45.92
C THR A 2 -12.63 3.27 -44.54
N SER A 3 -13.70 3.97 -44.11
CA SER A 3 -13.66 4.73 -42.85
C SER A 3 -13.58 3.87 -41.60
N ARG A 4 -14.12 2.65 -41.59
CA ARG A 4 -14.07 1.77 -40.40
C ARG A 4 -12.70 1.15 -40.19
N ILE A 5 -11.98 0.81 -41.26
CA ILE A 5 -10.61 0.31 -41.18
C ILE A 5 -9.67 1.44 -40.72
N GLN A 6 -9.86 2.66 -41.20
CA GLN A 6 -9.12 3.83 -40.71
C GLN A 6 -9.45 4.17 -39.24
N GLN A 7 -10.67 3.90 -38.78
CA GLN A 7 -11.07 4.13 -37.39
C GLN A 7 -10.47 3.07 -36.46
N PHE A 8 -10.38 1.80 -36.90
CA PHE A 8 -9.65 0.74 -36.21
C PHE A 8 -8.13 1.00 -36.15
N LEU A 9 -7.54 1.50 -37.24
CA LEU A 9 -6.10 1.83 -37.28
C LEU A 9 -5.74 3.06 -36.42
N ARG A 10 -6.71 3.92 -36.10
CA ARG A 10 -6.57 5.05 -35.16
C ARG A 10 -7.04 4.71 -33.75
N ASP A 11 -7.42 3.47 -33.49
CA ASP A 11 -7.92 3.06 -32.19
C ASP A 11 -6.74 2.80 -31.25
N GLU A 12 -6.40 3.82 -30.46
CA GLU A 12 -5.30 3.81 -29.46
C GLU A 12 -5.72 3.15 -28.14
N SER A 13 -6.96 2.66 -28.05
CA SER A 13 -7.49 1.98 -26.85
C SER A 13 -6.68 0.74 -26.46
N GLY A 14 -6.05 0.06 -27.43
CA GLY A 14 -5.14 -1.07 -27.17
C GLY A 14 -3.75 -0.66 -26.70
N VAL A 15 -3.24 0.49 -27.16
CA VAL A 15 -1.91 1.02 -26.77
C VAL A 15 -1.96 1.57 -25.35
N THR A 16 -3.04 2.28 -25.02
CA THR A 16 -3.30 2.78 -23.65
C THR A 16 -3.46 1.64 -22.63
N ALA A 17 -4.08 0.51 -22.98
CA ALA A 17 -4.23 -0.62 -22.06
C ALA A 17 -2.89 -1.27 -21.64
N ILE A 18 -1.89 -1.30 -22.52
CA ILE A 18 -0.57 -1.91 -22.22
C ILE A 18 0.25 -0.99 -21.31
N GLU A 19 0.22 0.32 -21.56
CA GLU A 19 0.97 1.30 -20.78
C GLU A 19 0.40 1.46 -19.37
N TYR A 20 -0.93 1.59 -19.25
CA TYR A 20 -1.60 1.58 -17.95
C TYR A 20 -1.47 0.23 -17.24
N GLY A 21 -1.30 -0.87 -17.97
CA GLY A 21 -1.01 -2.18 -17.40
C GLY A 21 0.31 -2.22 -16.62
N ILE A 22 1.39 -1.64 -17.17
CA ILE A 22 2.69 -1.55 -16.49
C ILE A 22 2.61 -0.60 -15.29
N LEU A 23 1.95 0.55 -15.46
CA LEU A 23 1.73 1.50 -14.36
C LEU A 23 0.94 0.87 -13.20
N ALA A 24 -0.11 0.11 -13.53
CA ALA A 24 -0.90 -0.62 -12.55
C ALA A 24 -0.09 -1.70 -11.82
N ALA A 25 0.77 -2.44 -12.54
CA ALA A 25 1.67 -3.42 -11.93
C ALA A 25 2.69 -2.76 -10.98
N ALA A 26 3.26 -1.61 -11.37
CA ALA A 26 4.16 -0.84 -10.54
C ALA A 26 3.49 -0.31 -9.26
N MET A 27 2.25 0.19 -9.38
CA MET A 27 1.47 0.60 -8.21
C MET A 27 1.11 -0.57 -7.30
N ALA A 28 0.69 -1.71 -7.85
CA ALA A 28 0.40 -2.91 -7.08
C ALA A 28 1.62 -3.39 -6.30
N ALA A 29 2.81 -3.38 -6.92
CA ALA A 29 4.07 -3.72 -6.27
C ALA A 29 4.41 -2.73 -5.14
N ALA A 30 4.28 -1.42 -5.38
CA ALA A 30 4.54 -0.39 -4.38
C ALA A 30 3.61 -0.52 -3.16
N VAL A 31 2.30 -0.69 -3.40
CA VAL A 31 1.31 -0.93 -2.34
C VAL A 31 1.64 -2.22 -1.58
N GLY A 32 2.01 -3.30 -2.28
CA GLY A 32 2.42 -4.55 -1.66
C GLY A 32 3.63 -4.42 -0.73
N VAL A 33 4.64 -3.62 -1.11
CA VAL A 33 5.81 -3.37 -0.26
C VAL A 33 5.49 -2.50 0.95
N ILE A 34 4.65 -1.47 0.78
CA ILE A 34 4.31 -0.55 1.87
C ILE A 34 3.38 -1.23 2.89
N PHE A 35 2.34 -1.91 2.41
CA PHE A 35 1.24 -2.45 3.20
C PHE A 35 1.31 -3.96 3.43
N GLY A 36 2.32 -4.64 2.88
CA GLY A 36 2.58 -6.06 3.18
C GLY A 36 2.77 -6.29 4.68
N SER A 37 2.64 -7.54 5.13
CA SER A 37 2.77 -7.92 6.54
C SER A 37 4.10 -7.46 7.16
N ASP A 38 5.16 -7.47 6.36
CA ASP A 38 6.52 -7.04 6.72
C ASP A 38 6.86 -5.66 6.09
N GLY A 39 5.84 -4.95 5.61
CA GLY A 39 5.99 -3.64 5.00
C GLY A 39 6.35 -2.57 6.04
N ALA A 40 7.09 -1.56 5.59
CA ALA A 40 7.60 -0.49 6.45
C ALA A 40 6.48 0.21 7.25
N PHE A 41 5.30 0.39 6.65
CA PHE A 41 4.17 1.01 7.33
C PHE A 41 3.60 0.12 8.45
N ILE A 42 3.38 -1.17 8.17
CA ILE A 42 2.83 -2.11 9.16
C ILE A 42 3.81 -2.32 10.32
N SER A 43 5.12 -2.41 10.03
CA SER A 43 6.16 -2.49 11.07
C SER A 43 6.12 -1.26 11.99
N ALA A 44 6.18 -0.06 11.40
CA ALA A 44 6.16 1.17 12.18
C ALA A 44 4.88 1.30 13.02
N LEU A 45 3.74 0.87 12.49
CA LEU A 45 2.47 0.87 13.22
C LEU A 45 2.51 -0.08 14.42
N ARG A 46 3.04 -1.30 14.24
CA ARG A 46 3.22 -2.28 15.33
C ARG A 46 4.15 -1.75 16.41
N ASP A 47 5.27 -1.14 16.02
CA ASP A 47 6.23 -0.58 16.96
C ASP A 47 5.60 0.53 17.82
N LYS A 48 4.81 1.42 17.20
CA LYS A 48 4.12 2.48 17.93
C LYS A 48 3.06 1.96 18.89
N PHE A 49 2.25 0.99 18.47
CA PHE A 49 1.28 0.37 19.38
C PHE A 49 1.95 -0.44 20.48
N GLY A 50 3.08 -1.10 20.20
CA GLY A 50 3.89 -1.79 21.19
C GLY A 50 4.44 -0.84 22.25
N ALA A 51 4.97 0.32 21.84
CA ALA A 51 5.42 1.36 22.75
C ALA A 51 4.29 1.85 23.65
N ILE A 52 3.12 2.17 23.09
CA ILE A 52 1.94 2.59 23.87
C ILE A 52 1.53 1.52 24.88
N ALA A 53 1.52 0.24 24.48
CA ALA A 53 1.18 -0.86 25.39
C ALA A 53 2.20 -1.01 26.53
N SER A 54 3.49 -0.78 26.24
CA SER A 54 4.56 -0.76 27.24
C SER A 54 4.34 0.37 28.23
N ASP A 55 4.13 1.60 27.75
CA ASP A 55 3.94 2.79 28.59
C ASP A 55 2.73 2.64 29.53
N ILE A 56 1.62 2.07 29.03
CA ILE A 56 0.43 1.76 29.85
C ILE A 56 0.76 0.72 30.93
N THR A 57 1.49 -0.32 30.56
CA THR A 57 1.86 -1.40 31.50
C THR A 57 2.77 -0.86 32.60
N GLU A 58 3.79 -0.09 32.22
CA GLU A 58 4.74 0.53 33.14
C GLU A 58 4.02 1.46 34.13
N ALA A 59 3.17 2.36 33.62
CA ALA A 59 2.36 3.25 34.46
C ALA A 59 1.48 2.49 35.46
N GLY A 60 0.86 1.38 35.03
CA GLY A 60 0.05 0.52 35.89
C GLY A 60 0.86 -0.25 36.94
N THR A 61 2.10 -0.64 36.62
CA THR A 61 3.01 -1.27 37.59
C THR A 61 3.57 -0.28 38.60
N ASP A 62 3.86 0.96 38.18
CA ASP A 62 4.34 2.03 39.06
C ASP A 62 3.29 2.39 40.11
N THR A 63 2.00 2.46 39.70
CA THR A 63 0.89 2.68 40.65
C THR A 63 0.73 1.53 41.66
N ARG A 64 1.14 0.30 41.30
CA ARG A 64 1.04 -0.87 42.18
C ARG A 64 2.23 -1.03 43.12
N SER A 65 3.39 -0.47 42.76
CA SER A 65 4.62 -0.52 43.57
C SER A 65 4.75 0.65 44.56
N GLY A 66 4.01 1.74 44.36
CA GLY A 66 4.02 2.93 45.21
C GLY A 66 3.08 2.91 46.42
N GLY A 67 2.60 1.73 46.85
CA GLY A 67 1.74 1.53 48.03
C GLY A 67 2.39 0.67 49.09
#